data_AF-A0A7W1R017-F1
#
_entry.id   AF-A0A7W1R017-F1
#
_cell.length_a   1.000
_cell.length_b   1.000
_cell.length_c   1.000
_cell.angle_alpha   90.00
_cell.angle_beta   90.00
_cell.angle_gamma   90.00
#
_symmetry.space_group_name_H-M   'P 1'
#
loop_
_entity.id
_entity.type
_entity.pdbx_description
1 polymer ?
#
loop_
_entity_poly.entity_id
_entity_poly.type
_entity_poly.pdbx_seq_one_letter_code
_entity_poly.pdbx_strand_id
1 'polypeptide(L)' 'YGASFGGIAALLGMLNSCASNVTVVNIDNGFGAGFVASLINRRWDGESKK' A
#
# COMPACT_ATOMS: atom_id res chain seq x y z
N TYR A 1 0.78 -18.11 -5.24
CA TYR A 1 1.19 -16.69 -5.11
C TYR A 1 2.36 -16.30 -6.03
N GLY A 2 2.61 -17.06 -7.12
CA GLY A 2 3.61 -16.68 -8.11
C GLY A 2 2.91 -16.17 -9.36
N ALA A 3 3.21 -14.94 -9.76
CA ALA A 3 3.26 -14.40 -11.13
C ALA A 3 2.36 -15.02 -12.23
N SER A 4 1.12 -15.43 -11.95
CA SER A 4 0.14 -15.68 -13.00
C SER A 4 -0.14 -14.36 -13.69
N PHE A 5 0.24 -14.22 -14.96
CA PHE A 5 0.15 -12.98 -15.75
C PHE A 5 0.81 -11.75 -15.08
N GLY A 6 2.09 -11.85 -14.69
CA GLY A 6 2.86 -10.68 -14.25
C GLY A 6 2.35 -10.00 -12.97
N GLY A 7 1.65 -10.74 -12.10
CA GLY A 7 1.19 -10.23 -10.80
C GLY A 7 -0.18 -9.57 -10.82
N ILE A 8 -0.92 -9.59 -11.95
CA ILE A 8 -2.27 -9.02 -12.05
C ILE A 8 -3.25 -9.66 -11.06
N ALA A 9 -3.18 -10.99 -10.85
CA ALA A 9 -4.03 -11.66 -9.87
C ALA A 9 -3.76 -11.18 -8.42
N ALA A 10 -2.50 -10.88 -8.10
CA ALA A 10 -2.13 -10.33 -6.80
C ALA A 10 -2.59 -8.87 -6.64
N LEU A 11 -2.45 -8.06 -7.70
CA LEU A 11 -2.90 -6.68 -7.71
C LEU A 11 -4.42 -6.57 -7.56
N LEU A 12 -5.19 -7.33 -8.35
CA LEU A 12 -6.65 -7.36 -8.28
C LEU A 12 -7.15 -7.86 -6.93
N GLY A 13 -6.51 -8.89 -6.34
CA GLY A 13 -6.86 -9.36 -5.00
C GLY A 13 -6.66 -8.29 -3.93
N MET A 14 -5.58 -7.49 -4.03
CA MET A 14 -5.32 -6.40 -3.10
C MET A 14 -6.24 -5.18 -3.31
N LEU A 15 -6.56 -4.82 -4.56
CA LEU A 15 -7.49 -3.73 -4.88
C LEU A 15 -8.94 -4.07 -4.55
N ASN A 16 -9.33 -5.34 -4.69
CA ASN A 16 -10.67 -5.81 -4.36
C ASN A 16 -10.82 -6.17 -2.87
N SER A 17 -9.83 -5.84 -2.04
CA SER A 17 -9.91 -6.00 -0.59
C SER A 17 -10.76 -4.87 0.01
N CYS A 18 -11.76 -5.22 0.82
CA CYS A 18 -12.55 -4.25 1.59
C CYS A 18 -11.83 -3.80 2.88
N ALA A 19 -10.53 -4.07 3.04
CA ALA A 19 -9.79 -3.68 4.24
C ALA A 19 -9.50 -2.17 4.22
N SER A 20 -10.01 -1.47 5.24
CA SER A 20 -9.65 -0.08 5.48
C SER A 20 -8.14 0.08 5.70
N ASN A 21 -7.59 1.19 5.22
CA ASN A 21 -6.17 1.55 5.37
C ASN A 21 -5.17 0.65 4.61
N VAL A 22 -5.60 -0.03 3.54
CA VAL A 22 -4.69 -0.69 2.61
C VAL A 22 -4.31 0.28 1.49
N THR A 23 -3.00 0.40 1.21
CA THR A 23 -2.48 1.09 0.02
C THR A 23 -1.78 0.08 -0.88
N VAL A 24 -2.18 0.05 -2.15
CA VAL A 24 -1.61 -0.83 -3.18
C VAL A 24 -0.79 0.02 -4.13
N VAL A 25 0.43 -0.43 -4.46
CA VAL A 25 1.31 0.21 -5.44
C VAL A 25 1.65 -0.76 -6.58
N ASN A 26 2.13 -0.23 -7.70
CA ASN A 26 2.66 -1.05 -8.79
C ASN A 26 3.76 -2.01 -8.33
N ILE A 27 3.89 -3.15 -9.02
CA ILE A 27 5.01 -4.07 -8.85
C ILE A 27 6.32 -3.29 -9.05
N ASP A 28 7.28 -3.53 -8.17
CA ASP A 28 8.58 -2.87 -8.09
C ASP A 28 8.56 -1.36 -7.75
N ASN A 29 7.40 -0.76 -7.45
CA ASN A 29 7.30 0.62 -6.97
C ASN A 29 7.55 0.71 -5.44
N GLY A 30 8.74 0.29 -5.02
CA GLY A 30 9.14 0.34 -3.60
C GLY A 30 9.26 1.76 -3.04
N PHE A 31 9.65 2.73 -3.88
CA PHE A 31 9.74 4.13 -3.48
C PHE A 31 8.36 4.72 -3.13
N GLY A 32 7.35 4.49 -3.97
CA GLY A 32 5.98 4.94 -3.70
C GLY A 32 5.42 4.34 -2.41
N ALA A 33 5.71 3.07 -2.14
CA ALA A 33 5.33 2.43 -0.88
C ALA A 33 5.99 3.11 0.33
N GLY A 34 7.30 3.36 0.28
CA GLY A 34 8.03 4.04 1.36
C GLY A 34 7.58 5.47 1.59
N PHE A 35 7.30 6.21 0.51
CA PHE A 35 6.77 7.57 0.60
C PHE A 35 5.41 7.60 1.31
N VAL A 36 4.47 6.74 0.91
CA VAL A 36 3.16 6.66 1.56
C VAL A 36 3.28 6.21 3.02
N ALA A 37 4.14 5.24 3.32
CA ALA A 37 4.41 4.82 4.70
C ALA A 37 4.89 6.00 5.56
N SER A 38 5.78 6.84 5.03
CA SER A 38 6.25 8.04 5.73
C SER A 38 5.15 9.07 5.98
N LEU A 39 4.21 9.23 5.04
CA LEU A 39 3.05 10.12 5.20
C LEU A 39 2.11 9.61 6.28
N ILE A 40 1.84 8.30 6.32
CA ILE A 40 1.02 7.69 7.37
C ILE A 40 1.69 7.88 8.74
N ASN A 41 2.98 7.61 8.85
CA ASN A 41 3.73 7.78 10.09
C ASN A 41 3.72 9.24 10.59
N ARG A 42 3.84 10.21 9.68
CA ARG A 42 3.76 11.64 10.03
C ARG A 42 2.35 12.10 10.42
N ARG A 43 1.30 11.55 9.78
CA ARG A 43 -0.09 11.83 10.19
C ARG A 43 -0.33 11.40 11.64
N TRP A 44 0.21 10.24 12.02
CA TRP A 44 0.14 9.74 13.40
C TRP A 44 0.87 10.67 14.39
N ASP A 45 2.02 11.20 14.01
CA ASP A 45 2.81 12.12 14.87
C ASP A 45 2.11 13.47 15.09
N GLY A 46 1.34 13.94 14.10
CA GLY A 46 0.51 15.14 14.20
C GLY A 46 -0.76 14.97 15.04
N GLU A 47 -1.29 13.74 15.15
CA GLU A 47 -2.42 13.42 16.03
C GLU A 47 -1.98 13.13 17.47
N SER A 48 -0.79 12.58 17.70
CA SER A 48 -0.25 12.33 19.06
C SER A 48 0.09 13.61 19.84
N LYS A 49 0.07 14.78 19.18
CA LYS A 49 0.29 16.09 19.81
C LYS A 49 -1.00 16.87 20.12
N LYS A 50 -2.18 16.28 19.89
CA LYS A 50 -3.46 16.87 20.28
C LYS A 50 -3.95 16.36 21.63
#